data_AF-A0A2B7YBK2-F1
#
_entry.id   AF-A0A2B7YBK2-F1
#
_cell.length_a   1.000
_cell.length_b   1.000
_cell.length_c   1.000
_cell.angle_alpha   90.00
_cell.angle_beta   90.00
_cell.angle_gamma   90.00
#
_symmetry.space_group_name_H-M   'P 1'
#
loop_
_entity.id
_entity.type
_entity.pdbx_description
1 polymer ?
#
loop_
_entity_poly.entity_id
_entity_poly.type
_entity_poly.pdbx_seq_one_letter_code
_entity_poly.pdbx_strand_id
1 'polypeptide(L)'
;MAQFVDLKDGYLDDVFHVFDAHNHPIVLVEECALMWMGVPANPTDYDFLIRSPQLDTILTALLASGAWEITPQSLPERAADQCVNSVPRLRRTSAGGQLTISLWPENIYFLSVDADSSSNGGDNDDENGGIVPVPNVVAWNFSLVQESLDPGPSVSGSITRSRLEARGTRVVPKVLAQSENTSTIYIPTILRMLEALLDQDRQHGMHTQAPPRSNRVSGHISSLIRALFLEQSHQRDKLLPYISDRNHTSLEARLAGFKRRRMSVLEGLGGGGINGGAMGGQKKERRSGSISQPLKPDFKYRSGYQS
;
A
#
# COMPACT_ATOMS: atom_id res chain seq x y z
N MET A 1 -7.37 -11.85 23.71
CA MET A 1 -8.59 -11.94 22.89
C MET A 1 -9.31 -10.60 23.00
N ALA A 2 -9.30 -9.80 21.94
CA ALA A 2 -10.06 -8.55 21.92
C ALA A 2 -11.56 -8.90 21.77
N GLN A 3 -12.39 -8.36 22.67
CA GLN A 3 -13.85 -8.42 22.51
C GLN A 3 -14.20 -7.59 21.28
N PHE A 4 -14.81 -8.23 20.28
CA PHE A 4 -15.43 -7.53 19.17
C PHE A 4 -16.70 -6.88 19.71
N VAL A 5 -16.67 -5.55 19.84
CA VAL A 5 -17.88 -4.77 20.05
C VAL A 5 -18.75 -4.96 18.80
N ASP A 6 -20.02 -5.29 19.02
CA ASP A 6 -21.05 -5.32 18.00
C ASP A 6 -21.23 -3.89 17.47
N LEU A 7 -20.41 -3.51 16.50
CA LEU A 7 -20.46 -2.22 15.83
C LEU A 7 -21.65 -2.25 14.88
N LYS A 8 -22.80 -1.74 15.35
CA LYS A 8 -23.96 -1.46 14.48
C LYS A 8 -23.62 -0.47 13.36
N ASP A 9 -22.60 0.36 13.56
CA ASP A 9 -22.14 1.37 12.62
C ASP A 9 -20.76 1.01 12.07
N GLY A 10 -20.60 1.11 10.75
CA GLY A 10 -19.33 0.95 10.06
C GLY A 10 -18.33 1.99 10.54
N TYR A 11 -17.07 1.58 10.71
CA TYR A 11 -16.04 2.48 11.26
C TYR A 11 -15.65 3.61 10.29
N LEU A 12 -16.25 3.75 9.11
CA LEU A 12 -16.06 4.92 8.23
C LEU A 12 -17.41 5.48 7.74
N ASP A 13 -18.54 5.08 8.32
CA ASP A 13 -19.87 5.51 7.86
C ASP A 13 -20.03 7.03 7.82
N ASP A 14 -19.51 7.73 8.83
CA ASP A 14 -19.52 9.19 8.91
C ASP A 14 -18.71 9.84 7.79
N VAL A 15 -17.55 9.27 7.44
CA VAL A 15 -16.74 9.75 6.31
C VAL A 15 -17.50 9.59 5.01
N PHE A 16 -18.10 8.41 4.77
CA PHE A 16 -18.84 8.15 3.54
C PHE A 16 -20.09 9.00 3.44
N HIS A 17 -20.81 9.20 4.54
CA HIS A 17 -21.97 10.09 4.57
C HIS A 17 -21.60 11.53 4.18
N VAL A 18 -20.45 12.02 4.66
CA VAL A 18 -19.94 13.34 4.24
C VAL A 18 -19.63 13.34 2.74
N PHE A 19 -18.94 12.32 2.23
CA PHE A 19 -18.59 12.24 0.82
C PHE A 19 -19.84 12.22 -0.07
N ASP A 20 -20.84 11.42 0.30
CA ASP A 20 -22.13 11.34 -0.39
C ASP A 20 -22.88 12.67 -0.38
N ALA A 21 -22.93 13.36 0.77
CA ALA A 21 -23.55 14.67 0.90
C ALA A 21 -22.89 15.75 0.00
N HIS A 22 -21.61 15.57 -0.32
CA HIS A 22 -20.86 16.44 -1.22
C HIS A 22 -20.76 15.92 -2.66
N ASN A 23 -21.49 14.85 -3.01
CA ASN A 23 -21.42 14.16 -4.30
C ASN A 23 -19.95 13.86 -4.71
N HIS A 24 -19.17 13.40 -3.73
CA HIS A 24 -17.76 13.10 -3.89
C HIS A 24 -17.55 11.57 -3.87
N PRO A 25 -16.91 10.99 -4.90
CA PRO A 25 -16.71 9.54 -4.94
C PRO A 25 -15.61 9.13 -3.96
N ILE A 26 -15.83 7.98 -3.33
CA ILE A 26 -14.89 7.42 -2.35
C ILE A 26 -13.75 6.73 -3.10
N VAL A 27 -12.68 7.47 -3.38
CA VAL A 27 -11.50 6.93 -4.10
C VAL A 27 -10.35 6.75 -3.12
N LEU A 28 -9.89 5.51 -2.93
CA LEU A 28 -8.73 5.20 -2.10
C LEU A 28 -7.44 5.34 -2.90
N VAL A 29 -6.39 5.78 -2.22
CA VAL A 29 -5.02 5.85 -2.73
C VAL A 29 -4.04 5.24 -1.72
N GLU A 30 -2.75 5.35 -2.00
CA GLU A 30 -1.66 4.84 -1.16
C GLU A 30 -1.77 3.34 -0.85
N GLU A 31 -1.39 2.94 0.36
CA GLU A 31 -1.27 1.54 0.76
C GLU A 31 -2.59 0.77 0.62
N CYS A 32 -3.73 1.41 0.91
CA CYS A 32 -5.06 0.82 0.72
C CYS A 32 -5.29 0.42 -0.75
N ALA A 33 -4.98 1.33 -1.70
CA ALA A 33 -5.11 1.04 -3.12
C ALA A 33 -4.08 0.01 -3.60
N LEU A 34 -2.83 0.11 -3.14
CA LEU A 34 -1.75 -0.83 -3.50
C LEU A 34 -2.10 -2.28 -3.15
N MET A 35 -2.79 -2.51 -2.03
CA MET A 35 -3.24 -3.86 -1.67
C MET A 35 -4.18 -4.49 -2.69
N TRP A 36 -5.09 -3.70 -3.25
CA TRP A 36 -5.97 -4.12 -4.35
C TRP A 36 -5.25 -4.23 -5.70
N MET A 37 -4.01 -3.74 -5.79
CA MET A 37 -3.11 -3.92 -6.93
C MET A 37 -2.17 -5.12 -6.73
N GLY A 38 -2.44 -5.99 -5.75
CA GLY A 38 -1.63 -7.16 -5.46
C GLY A 38 -0.30 -6.86 -4.74
N VAL A 39 -0.12 -5.65 -4.23
CA VAL A 39 1.07 -5.25 -3.48
C VAL A 39 0.87 -5.55 -1.99
N PRO A 40 1.75 -6.32 -1.34
CA PRO A 40 1.73 -6.48 0.11
C PRO A 40 1.97 -5.15 0.83
N ALA A 41 1.00 -4.70 1.64
CA ALA A 41 1.09 -3.50 2.46
C ALA A 41 0.33 -3.68 3.79
N ASN A 42 0.50 -2.74 4.73
CA ASN A 42 -0.16 -2.76 6.03
C ASN A 42 -0.64 -1.34 6.39
N PRO A 43 -1.74 -0.88 5.77
CA PRO A 43 -2.19 0.50 5.86
C PRO A 43 -2.42 0.89 7.32
N THR A 44 -1.71 1.92 7.77
CA THR A 44 -1.95 2.54 9.07
C THR A 44 -2.95 3.69 8.99
N ASP A 45 -3.11 4.27 7.80
CA ASP A 45 -4.00 5.37 7.50
C ASP A 45 -4.91 4.97 6.32
N TYR A 46 -6.12 5.52 6.28
CA TYR A 46 -6.99 5.45 5.10
C TYR A 46 -6.81 6.72 4.29
N ASP A 47 -6.17 6.59 3.13
CA ASP A 47 -5.84 7.72 2.27
C ASP A 47 -6.89 7.85 1.16
N PHE A 48 -7.63 8.97 1.14
CA PHE A 48 -8.67 9.27 0.17
C PHE A 48 -8.23 10.35 -0.80
N LEU A 49 -8.49 10.16 -2.09
CA LEU A 49 -8.30 11.20 -3.11
C LEU A 49 -9.51 12.13 -3.14
N ILE A 50 -9.27 13.43 -2.98
CA ILE A 50 -10.29 14.47 -2.87
C ILE A 50 -10.17 15.45 -4.03
N ARG A 51 -11.31 15.84 -4.63
CA ARG A 51 -11.34 16.91 -5.63
C ARG A 51 -10.78 18.18 -5.00
N SER A 52 -9.76 18.77 -5.59
CA SER A 52 -9.08 19.93 -4.97
C SER A 52 -10.04 21.07 -4.60
N PRO A 53 -11.06 21.42 -5.41
CA PRO A 53 -12.04 22.45 -5.04
C PRO A 53 -12.97 22.08 -3.87
N GLN A 54 -13.11 20.80 -3.54
CA GLN A 54 -14.02 20.32 -2.48
C GLN A 54 -13.29 20.04 -1.15
N LEU A 55 -11.96 20.13 -1.13
CA LEU A 55 -11.14 19.78 0.05
C LEU A 55 -11.60 20.52 1.31
N ASP A 56 -11.66 21.85 1.27
CA ASP A 56 -11.98 22.67 2.44
C ASP A 56 -13.41 22.40 2.94
N THR A 57 -14.35 22.19 2.03
CA THR A 57 -15.75 21.88 2.39
C THR A 57 -15.89 20.51 3.05
N ILE A 58 -15.25 19.48 2.50
CA ILE A 58 -15.26 18.12 3.06
C ILE A 58 -14.54 18.09 4.41
N LEU A 59 -13.37 18.73 4.50
CA LEU A 59 -12.61 18.85 5.75
C LEU A 59 -13.44 19.53 6.83
N THR A 60 -14.09 20.65 6.51
CA THR A 60 -14.94 21.38 7.46
C THR A 60 -16.11 20.53 7.93
N ALA A 61 -16.77 19.79 7.03
CA ALA A 61 -17.87 18.90 7.37
C ALA A 61 -17.43 17.76 8.30
N LEU A 62 -16.28 17.13 8.03
CA LEU A 62 -15.72 16.09 8.90
C LEU A 62 -15.40 16.61 10.30
N LEU A 63 -14.83 17.81 10.41
CA LEU A 63 -14.54 18.44 11.71
C LEU A 63 -15.82 18.86 12.44
N ALA A 64 -16.84 19.33 11.72
CA ALA A 64 -18.12 19.74 12.30
C ALA A 64 -18.89 18.57 12.95
N SER A 65 -18.60 17.32 12.57
CA SER A 65 -19.15 16.13 13.24
C SER A 65 -18.70 16.00 14.70
N GLY A 66 -17.60 16.66 15.09
CA GLY A 66 -16.96 16.52 16.40
C GLY A 66 -16.24 15.18 16.62
N ALA A 67 -16.29 14.25 15.66
CA ALA A 67 -15.63 12.95 15.75
C ALA A 67 -14.17 12.99 15.30
N TRP A 68 -13.78 14.00 14.52
CA TRP A 68 -12.46 14.09 13.90
C TRP A 68 -11.69 15.32 14.37
N GLU A 69 -10.39 15.14 14.56
CA GLU A 69 -9.45 16.21 14.89
C GLU A 69 -8.31 16.23 13.87
N ILE A 70 -7.83 17.42 13.52
CA ILE A 70 -6.59 17.56 12.74
C ILE A 70 -5.43 17.01 13.56
N THR A 71 -4.62 16.17 12.93
CA THR A 71 -3.42 15.60 13.56
C THR A 71 -2.20 15.82 12.67
N PRO A 72 -0.99 15.99 13.24
CA PRO A 72 0.23 16.08 12.45
C PRO A 72 0.49 14.82 11.61
N GLN A 73 1.26 14.99 10.53
CA GLN A 73 1.84 13.86 9.80
C GLN A 73 2.79 13.09 10.74
N SER A 74 2.52 11.81 10.99
CA SER A 74 3.30 11.00 11.96
C SER A 74 4.28 10.03 11.31
N LEU A 75 4.25 9.88 9.99
CA LEU A 75 5.16 8.98 9.28
C LEU A 75 6.44 9.73 8.91
N PRO A 76 7.64 9.28 9.33
CA PRO A 76 8.91 9.96 9.03
C PRO A 76 9.11 10.22 7.52
N GLU A 77 8.66 9.28 6.69
CA GLU A 77 8.70 9.36 5.23
C GLU A 77 7.78 10.43 4.65
N ARG A 78 6.68 10.75 5.36
CA ARG A 78 5.73 11.83 5.01
C ARG A 78 6.19 13.17 5.56
N ALA A 79 6.72 13.19 6.79
CA ALA A 79 7.10 14.42 7.49
C ALA A 79 8.22 15.21 6.80
N ALA A 80 9.11 14.53 6.07
CA ALA A 80 10.19 15.17 5.33
C ALA A 80 9.73 15.81 4.00
N ASP A 81 8.52 15.52 3.54
CA ASP A 81 7.99 16.00 2.26
C ASP A 81 7.02 17.18 2.49
N GLN A 82 7.41 18.37 2.01
CA GLN A 82 6.61 19.58 2.15
C GLN A 82 5.24 19.47 1.46
N CYS A 83 5.14 18.75 0.35
CA CYS A 83 3.87 18.55 -0.34
C CYS A 83 2.94 17.62 0.44
N VAL A 84 3.50 16.64 1.16
CA VAL A 84 2.73 15.75 2.03
C VAL A 84 2.31 16.46 3.32
N ASN A 85 3.12 17.39 3.82
CA ASN A 85 2.77 18.20 4.98
C ASN A 85 1.58 19.13 4.74
N SER A 86 1.24 19.46 3.48
CA SER A 86 0.02 20.21 3.15
C SER A 86 -1.22 19.33 2.98
N VAL A 87 -1.10 18.00 3.07
CA VAL A 87 -2.24 17.08 3.02
C VAL A 87 -2.91 17.03 4.40
N PRO A 88 -4.20 17.40 4.52
CA PRO A 88 -4.92 17.30 5.78
C PRO A 88 -5.00 15.85 6.25
N ARG A 89 -4.63 15.64 7.51
CA ARG A 89 -4.71 14.35 8.19
C ARG A 89 -5.58 14.48 9.42
N LEU A 90 -6.56 13.59 9.53
CA LEU A 90 -7.54 13.59 10.59
C LEU A 90 -7.39 12.32 11.43
N ARG A 91 -7.64 12.45 12.72
CA ARG A 91 -7.66 11.34 13.67
C ARG A 91 -8.98 11.32 14.41
N ARG A 92 -9.52 10.12 14.57
CA ARG A 92 -10.62 9.82 15.49
C ARG A 92 -10.14 8.84 16.55
N THR A 93 -10.44 9.14 17.80
CA THR A 93 -10.20 8.23 18.92
C THR A 93 -11.53 7.64 19.34
N SER A 94 -11.65 6.32 19.33
CA SER A 94 -12.84 5.60 19.79
C SER A 94 -12.45 4.54 20.82
N ALA A 95 -13.46 3.95 21.48
CA ALA A 95 -13.23 2.87 22.45
C ALA A 95 -12.51 1.65 21.83
N GLY A 96 -12.58 1.48 20.50
CA GLY A 96 -11.92 0.40 19.75
C GLY A 96 -10.50 0.72 19.28
N GLY A 97 -9.99 1.94 19.49
CA GLY A 97 -8.65 2.34 19.09
C GLY A 97 -8.60 3.70 18.39
N GLN A 98 -7.50 3.94 17.67
CA GLN A 98 -7.31 5.15 16.87
C GLN A 98 -7.50 4.82 15.40
N LEU A 99 -8.21 5.71 14.71
CA LEU A 99 -8.43 5.68 13.27
C LEU A 99 -7.88 6.97 12.67
N THR A 100 -7.10 6.85 11.61
CA THR A 100 -6.50 7.99 10.91
C THR A 100 -6.86 7.96 9.44
N ILE A 101 -7.19 9.13 8.90
CA ILE A 101 -7.46 9.31 7.47
C ILE A 101 -6.65 10.49 6.93
N SER A 102 -6.29 10.44 5.66
CA SER A 102 -5.68 11.57 4.96
C SER A 102 -6.51 11.94 3.73
N LEU A 103 -6.63 13.24 3.47
CA LEU A 103 -7.44 13.82 2.41
C LEU A 103 -6.52 14.37 1.33
N TRP A 104 -6.13 13.54 0.36
CA TRP A 104 -5.19 13.87 -0.71
C TRP A 104 -5.83 14.67 -1.83
N PRO A 105 -5.49 15.95 -2.01
CA PRO A 105 -6.05 16.75 -3.09
C PRO A 105 -5.50 16.29 -4.45
N GLU A 106 -6.33 16.29 -5.50
CA GLU A 106 -5.93 15.89 -6.87
C GLU A 106 -4.65 16.57 -7.35
N ASN A 107 -4.54 17.89 -7.13
CA ASN A 107 -3.38 18.68 -7.53
C ASN A 107 -2.09 18.33 -6.79
N ILE A 108 -2.18 17.75 -5.58
CA ILE A 108 -1.02 17.25 -4.83
C ILE A 108 -0.72 15.80 -5.24
N TYR A 109 -1.76 14.99 -5.46
CA TYR A 109 -1.59 13.57 -5.82
C TYR A 109 -1.28 13.35 -7.31
N PHE A 110 -1.46 14.36 -8.18
CA PHE A 110 -1.33 14.21 -9.64
C PHE A 110 -2.29 13.20 -10.26
N LEU A 111 -3.46 13.02 -9.64
CA LEU A 111 -4.48 12.09 -10.07
C LEU A 111 -5.83 12.79 -9.99
N SER A 112 -6.61 12.75 -11.07
CA SER A 112 -7.97 13.26 -11.06
C SER A 112 -8.96 12.18 -10.66
N VAL A 113 -9.91 12.58 -9.83
CA VAL A 113 -11.07 11.80 -9.38
C VAL A 113 -12.01 11.49 -10.56
N ASP A 114 -12.23 12.47 -11.44
CA ASP A 114 -13.18 12.38 -12.56
C ASP A 114 -12.49 12.03 -13.88
N ALA A 115 -11.29 11.44 -13.85
CA ALA A 115 -10.51 11.20 -15.06
C ALA A 115 -11.36 10.50 -16.13
N ASP A 116 -11.59 11.22 -17.24
CA ASP A 116 -12.59 10.89 -18.25
C ASP A 116 -12.47 9.44 -18.75
N SER A 117 -13.62 8.75 -18.81
CA SER A 117 -13.83 7.55 -19.64
C SER A 117 -13.71 7.84 -21.15
N SER A 118 -13.27 9.04 -21.55
CA SER A 118 -13.43 9.59 -22.90
C SER A 118 -12.12 9.77 -23.69
N SER A 119 -11.14 8.89 -23.53
CA SER A 119 -10.13 8.74 -24.60
C SER A 119 -10.69 7.87 -25.72
N ASN A 120 -11.26 8.54 -26.71
CA ASN A 120 -11.71 8.10 -28.03
C ASN A 120 -11.37 6.66 -28.48
N GLY A 121 -12.42 5.88 -28.75
CA GLY A 121 -12.53 5.10 -29.99
C GLY A 121 -12.05 3.65 -29.94
N GLY A 122 -12.89 2.76 -29.42
CA GLY A 122 -12.80 1.33 -29.70
C GLY A 122 -13.80 0.55 -28.86
N ASP A 123 -14.71 -0.17 -29.52
CA ASP A 123 -15.76 -1.03 -28.94
C ASP A 123 -15.24 -2.25 -28.16
N ASN A 124 -14.20 -2.09 -27.34
CA ASN A 124 -13.69 -3.13 -26.46
C ASN A 124 -13.70 -2.61 -25.01
N ASP A 125 -14.74 -3.00 -24.27
CA ASP A 125 -14.78 -3.20 -22.82
C ASP A 125 -13.94 -2.22 -21.97
N ASP A 126 -14.48 -1.02 -21.78
CA ASP A 126 -14.72 -0.28 -20.51
C ASP A 126 -13.91 -0.62 -19.21
N GLU A 127 -12.66 -1.10 -19.27
CA GLU A 127 -11.73 -1.16 -18.13
C GLU A 127 -10.86 0.11 -17.99
N ASN A 128 -11.08 1.11 -18.85
CA ASN A 128 -10.26 2.33 -18.93
C ASN A 128 -10.83 3.56 -18.20
N GLY A 129 -11.95 3.42 -17.49
CA GLY A 129 -12.31 4.38 -16.45
C GLY A 129 -11.12 4.46 -15.48
N GLY A 130 -10.54 5.64 -15.27
CA GLY A 130 -9.28 5.79 -14.53
C GLY A 130 -9.30 5.27 -13.09
N ILE A 131 -10.47 4.85 -12.62
CA ILE A 131 -10.75 4.24 -11.33
C ILE A 131 -11.61 2.96 -11.51
N VAL A 132 -11.45 1.98 -10.64
CA VAL A 132 -12.21 0.71 -10.63
C VAL A 132 -12.85 0.45 -9.27
N PRO A 133 -14.06 -0.13 -9.22
CA PRO A 133 -14.75 -0.37 -7.96
C PRO A 133 -14.14 -1.54 -7.17
N VAL A 134 -14.14 -1.42 -5.85
CA VAL A 134 -13.67 -2.44 -4.91
C VAL A 134 -14.69 -2.67 -3.80
N PRO A 135 -14.77 -3.89 -3.23
CA PRO A 135 -15.81 -4.22 -2.25
C PRO A 135 -15.55 -3.66 -0.85
N ASN A 136 -14.37 -3.08 -0.59
CA ASN A 136 -14.04 -2.52 0.72
C ASN A 136 -12.81 -1.59 0.69
N VAL A 137 -12.57 -0.90 1.80
CA VAL A 137 -11.40 -0.02 1.98
C VAL A 137 -10.07 -0.76 2.15
N VAL A 138 -10.11 -2.03 2.56
CA VAL A 138 -8.92 -2.86 2.77
C VAL A 138 -9.17 -4.24 2.16
N ALA A 139 -8.23 -4.70 1.34
CA ALA A 139 -8.22 -6.07 0.83
C ALA A 139 -7.71 -7.03 1.92
N TRP A 140 -8.44 -8.09 2.26
CA TRP A 140 -7.93 -9.04 3.27
C TRP A 140 -6.77 -9.90 2.73
N ASN A 141 -6.79 -10.15 1.43
CA ASN A 141 -5.70 -10.80 0.70
C ASN A 141 -5.24 -9.82 -0.38
N PHE A 142 -3.93 -9.71 -0.60
CA PHE A 142 -3.37 -8.90 -1.69
C PHE A 142 -3.78 -9.53 -3.03
N SER A 143 -4.92 -9.10 -3.55
CA SER A 143 -5.49 -9.60 -4.79
C SER A 143 -5.23 -8.58 -5.87
N LEU A 144 -4.61 -9.00 -6.97
CA LEU A 144 -4.54 -8.15 -8.16
C LEU A 144 -5.93 -8.10 -8.81
N VAL A 145 -6.53 -6.90 -8.83
CA VAL A 145 -7.86 -6.67 -9.42
C VAL A 145 -7.80 -6.50 -10.95
N GLN A 146 -6.74 -5.89 -11.50
CA GLN A 146 -6.55 -5.74 -12.95
C GLN A 146 -5.81 -6.95 -13.51
N GLU A 147 -6.58 -7.95 -13.97
CA GLU A 147 -6.04 -9.23 -14.44
C GLU A 147 -5.23 -9.12 -15.73
N SER A 148 -5.45 -8.09 -16.54
CA SER A 148 -4.64 -7.78 -17.73
C SER A 148 -3.14 -7.62 -17.38
N LEU A 149 -2.86 -7.14 -16.17
CA LEU A 149 -1.50 -6.98 -15.63
C LEU A 149 -1.03 -8.16 -14.77
N ASP A 150 -1.73 -9.31 -14.79
CA ASP A 150 -1.30 -10.50 -14.05
C ASP A 150 0.04 -11.01 -14.60
N PRO A 151 1.07 -11.18 -13.76
CA PRO A 151 2.32 -11.82 -14.16
C PRO A 151 2.15 -13.28 -14.59
N GLY A 152 1.02 -13.91 -14.28
CA GLY A 152 0.63 -15.23 -14.78
C GLY A 152 1.09 -16.40 -13.89
N PRO A 153 0.72 -17.64 -14.24
CA PRO A 153 0.98 -18.84 -13.43
C PRO A 153 2.46 -19.21 -13.31
N SER A 154 3.29 -18.83 -14.27
CA SER A 154 4.73 -19.12 -14.27
C SER A 154 5.49 -18.34 -13.20
N VAL A 155 4.88 -17.28 -12.66
CA VAL A 155 5.47 -16.42 -11.65
C VAL A 155 4.89 -16.79 -10.28
N SER A 156 5.66 -17.60 -9.54
CA SER A 156 5.32 -18.03 -8.18
C SER A 156 5.06 -16.81 -7.27
N GLY A 157 3.86 -16.75 -6.69
CA GLY A 157 3.49 -15.74 -5.70
C GLY A 157 2.42 -14.72 -6.13
N SER A 158 2.08 -14.62 -7.43
CA SER A 158 0.95 -13.78 -7.86
C SER A 158 -0.39 -14.43 -7.57
N ILE A 159 -1.25 -13.70 -6.85
CA ILE A 159 -2.60 -14.12 -6.51
C ILE A 159 -3.57 -13.12 -7.15
N THR A 160 -4.29 -13.57 -8.19
CA THR A 160 -5.38 -12.79 -8.81
C THR A 160 -6.69 -12.94 -8.04
N ARG A 161 -7.61 -12.00 -8.27
CA ARG A 161 -8.98 -12.09 -7.77
C ARG A 161 -9.64 -13.40 -8.18
N SER A 162 -9.66 -13.75 -9.46
CA SER A 162 -10.27 -15.01 -9.94
C SER A 162 -9.67 -16.25 -9.26
N ARG A 163 -8.37 -16.26 -8.97
CA ARG A 163 -7.73 -17.38 -8.25
C ARG A 163 -8.15 -17.47 -6.78
N LEU A 164 -8.37 -16.34 -6.11
CA LEU A 164 -8.90 -16.35 -4.74
C LEU A 164 -10.33 -16.84 -4.71
N GLU A 165 -11.15 -16.35 -5.64
CA GLU A 165 -12.55 -16.76 -5.78
C GLU A 165 -12.66 -18.26 -6.09
N ALA A 166 -11.85 -18.79 -7.03
CA ALA A 166 -11.81 -20.21 -7.36
C ALA A 166 -11.39 -21.11 -6.18
N ARG A 167 -10.59 -20.59 -5.24
CA ARG A 167 -10.21 -21.30 -4.00
C ARG A 167 -11.28 -21.20 -2.90
N GLY A 168 -12.41 -20.53 -3.15
CA GLY A 168 -13.39 -20.18 -2.13
C GLY A 168 -12.81 -19.24 -1.05
N THR A 169 -11.69 -18.57 -1.34
CA THR A 169 -11.09 -17.62 -0.41
C THR A 169 -11.89 -16.34 -0.46
N ARG A 170 -12.45 -15.92 0.68
CA ARG A 170 -13.14 -14.64 0.77
C ARG A 170 -12.16 -13.50 0.49
N VAL A 171 -12.50 -12.69 -0.50
CA VAL A 171 -11.83 -11.40 -0.79
C VAL A 171 -12.48 -10.25 0.02
N VAL A 172 -13.61 -10.53 0.69
CA VAL A 172 -14.36 -9.56 1.49
C VAL A 172 -13.89 -9.57 2.95
N PRO A 173 -13.73 -8.40 3.60
CA PRO A 173 -13.37 -8.31 5.01
C PRO A 173 -14.39 -8.93 5.97
N LYS A 174 -13.92 -9.32 7.17
CA LYS A 174 -14.78 -9.77 8.27
C LYS A 174 -15.56 -8.64 8.94
N VAL A 175 -15.03 -7.42 8.89
CA VAL A 175 -15.64 -6.20 9.39
C VAL A 175 -15.73 -5.24 8.22
N LEU A 176 -16.94 -4.84 7.88
CA LEU A 176 -17.15 -3.87 6.82
C LEU A 176 -16.77 -2.48 7.35
N ALA A 177 -16.14 -1.66 6.50
CA ALA A 177 -16.00 -0.23 6.79
C ALA A 177 -17.34 0.50 6.82
N GLN A 178 -18.36 -0.09 6.21
CA GLN A 178 -19.72 0.41 6.07
C GLN A 178 -20.68 -0.56 6.75
N SER A 179 -21.59 -0.11 7.62
CA SER A 179 -22.64 -1.02 8.13
C SER A 179 -23.85 -1.06 7.20
N GLU A 180 -24.30 0.10 6.73
CA GLU A 180 -25.51 0.25 5.88
C GLU A 180 -25.27 1.08 4.61
N ASN A 181 -24.14 1.79 4.52
CA ASN A 181 -23.86 2.62 3.35
C ASN A 181 -23.57 1.74 2.11
N THR A 182 -24.24 2.03 0.99
CA THR A 182 -24.07 1.33 -0.30
C THR A 182 -23.10 2.04 -1.25
N SER A 183 -22.45 3.11 -0.79
CA SER A 183 -21.59 3.93 -1.63
C SER A 183 -20.43 3.12 -2.19
N THR A 184 -20.28 3.25 -3.51
CA THR A 184 -19.25 2.52 -4.23
C THR A 184 -17.88 3.08 -3.86
N ILE A 185 -17.00 2.18 -3.45
CA ILE A 185 -15.61 2.48 -3.15
C ILE A 185 -14.79 2.19 -4.40
N TYR A 186 -13.88 3.09 -4.74
CA TYR A 186 -13.03 3.00 -5.90
C TYR A 186 -11.55 3.02 -5.53
N ILE A 187 -10.72 2.50 -6.42
CA ILE A 187 -9.27 2.71 -6.44
C ILE A 187 -8.88 3.20 -7.84
N PRO A 188 -7.76 3.91 -8.03
CA PRO A 188 -7.22 4.14 -9.36
C PRO A 188 -6.83 2.83 -10.05
N THR A 189 -6.83 2.82 -11.38
CA THR A 189 -6.16 1.75 -12.12
C THR A 189 -4.66 1.77 -11.83
N ILE A 190 -3.98 0.63 -12.05
CA ILE A 190 -2.54 0.51 -11.77
C ILE A 190 -1.76 1.50 -12.61
N LEU A 191 -2.16 1.66 -13.87
CA LEU A 191 -1.56 2.61 -14.79
C LEU A 191 -1.67 4.04 -14.26
N ARG A 192 -2.88 4.46 -13.87
CA ARG A 192 -3.14 5.82 -13.37
C ARG A 192 -2.42 6.09 -12.06
N MET A 193 -2.39 5.10 -11.18
CA MET A 193 -1.61 5.17 -9.94
C MET A 193 -0.12 5.33 -10.23
N LEU A 194 0.44 4.52 -11.14
CA LEU A 194 1.85 4.59 -11.48
C LEU A 194 2.24 5.90 -12.16
N GLU A 195 1.42 6.41 -13.09
CA GLU A 195 1.59 7.74 -13.69
C GLU A 195 1.62 8.85 -12.65
N ALA A 196 0.63 8.86 -11.75
CA ALA A 196 0.53 9.85 -10.68
C ALA A 196 1.76 9.80 -9.76
N LEU A 197 2.22 8.60 -9.38
CA LEU A 197 3.42 8.42 -8.58
C LEU A 197 4.69 8.88 -9.32
N LEU A 198 4.82 8.63 -10.62
CA LEU A 198 5.96 9.09 -11.43
C LEU A 198 5.98 10.63 -11.53
N ASP A 199 4.82 11.27 -11.68
CA ASP A 199 4.71 12.73 -11.66
C ASP A 199 5.07 13.32 -10.29
N GLN A 200 4.60 12.71 -9.20
CA GLN A 200 5.00 13.10 -7.84
C GLN A 200 6.50 12.97 -7.62
N ASP A 201 7.10 11.85 -8.07
CA ASP A 201 8.54 11.61 -7.94
C ASP A 201 9.37 12.66 -8.68
N ARG A 202 8.94 13.00 -9.89
CA ARG A 202 9.55 14.04 -10.72
C ARG A 202 9.47 15.41 -10.06
N GLN A 203 8.31 15.78 -9.52
CA GLN A 203 8.16 17.05 -8.80
C GLN A 203 9.03 17.06 -7.54
N HIS A 204 9.07 15.97 -6.78
CA HIS A 204 9.88 15.87 -5.57
C HIS A 204 11.39 16.04 -5.88
N GLY A 205 11.88 15.43 -6.96
CA GLY A 205 13.26 15.58 -7.42
C GLY A 205 13.63 16.99 -7.89
N MET A 206 12.65 17.82 -8.29
CA MET A 206 12.88 19.23 -8.63
C MET A 206 12.96 20.14 -7.41
N HIS A 207 12.26 19.81 -6.33
CA HIS A 207 12.09 20.70 -5.17
C HIS A 207 12.88 20.29 -3.93
N THR A 208 13.51 19.11 -3.90
CA THR A 208 14.23 18.62 -2.73
C THR A 208 15.67 18.19 -3.08
N GLN A 209 16.62 18.51 -2.22
CA GLN A 209 18.00 17.99 -2.28
C GLN A 209 18.14 16.62 -1.57
N ALA A 210 17.03 16.06 -1.07
CA ALA A 210 17.04 14.78 -0.38
C ALA A 210 17.34 13.64 -1.36
N PRO A 211 18.11 12.62 -0.96
CA PRO A 211 18.43 11.51 -1.84
C PRO A 211 17.14 10.77 -2.27
N PRO A 212 16.95 10.46 -3.56
CA PRO A 212 15.70 9.93 -4.15
C PRO A 212 15.29 8.51 -3.69
N ARG A 213 15.99 7.94 -2.71
CA ARG A 213 15.84 6.55 -2.27
C ARG A 213 15.07 6.38 -0.96
N SER A 214 14.65 7.46 -0.30
CA SER A 214 13.95 7.40 0.99
C SER A 214 12.61 8.14 1.01
N ASN A 215 12.04 8.49 -0.14
CA ASN A 215 10.72 9.11 -0.19
C ASN A 215 9.62 8.04 -0.40
N ARG A 216 8.43 8.30 0.16
CA ARG A 216 7.24 7.43 0.07
C ARG A 216 6.95 6.97 -1.35
N VAL A 217 6.99 7.91 -2.30
CA VAL A 217 6.67 7.69 -3.71
C VAL A 217 7.58 6.63 -4.34
N SER A 218 8.90 6.73 -4.11
CA SER A 218 9.89 5.76 -4.58
C SER A 218 9.65 4.37 -3.99
N GLY A 219 9.19 4.31 -2.73
CA GLY A 219 8.71 3.09 -2.07
C GLY A 219 7.54 2.45 -2.81
N HIS A 220 6.48 3.22 -3.08
CA HIS A 220 5.29 2.74 -3.79
C HIS A 220 5.60 2.27 -5.21
N ILE A 221 6.39 3.03 -5.98
CA ILE A 221 6.83 2.63 -7.33
C ILE A 221 7.64 1.33 -7.27
N SER A 222 8.57 1.21 -6.32
CA SER A 222 9.38 -0.01 -6.15
C SER A 222 8.53 -1.22 -5.80
N SER A 223 7.48 -1.02 -5.01
CA SER A 223 6.53 -2.07 -4.62
C SER A 223 5.67 -2.52 -5.81
N LEU A 224 5.20 -1.59 -6.64
CA LEU A 224 4.49 -1.91 -7.90
C LEU A 224 5.39 -2.68 -8.88
N ILE A 225 6.62 -2.20 -9.12
CA ILE A 225 7.61 -2.90 -9.96
C ILE A 225 7.79 -4.34 -9.46
N ARG A 226 7.91 -4.52 -8.13
CA ARG A 226 8.09 -5.85 -7.53
C ARG A 226 6.86 -6.74 -7.67
N ALA A 227 5.67 -6.21 -7.39
CA ALA A 227 4.43 -6.99 -7.37
C ALA A 227 4.00 -7.43 -8.78
N LEU A 228 4.19 -6.54 -9.77
CA LEU A 228 3.80 -6.78 -11.16
C LEU A 228 4.93 -7.38 -12.01
N PHE A 229 6.09 -7.64 -11.39
CA PHE A 229 7.27 -8.20 -12.06
C PHE A 229 7.71 -7.38 -13.27
N LEU A 230 7.64 -6.04 -13.15
CA LEU A 230 8.00 -5.13 -14.24
C LEU A 230 9.48 -5.18 -14.58
N GLU A 231 10.35 -5.89 -13.84
CA GLU A 231 11.70 -6.15 -14.32
C GLU A 231 11.75 -7.09 -15.54
N GLN A 232 10.66 -7.82 -15.81
CA GLN A 232 10.54 -8.75 -16.93
C GLN A 232 9.97 -8.02 -18.15
N SER A 233 10.65 -8.10 -19.30
CA SER A 233 10.25 -7.36 -20.51
C SER A 233 8.78 -7.58 -20.88
N HIS A 234 8.31 -8.82 -20.91
CA HIS A 234 6.92 -9.11 -21.28
C HIS A 234 5.86 -8.52 -20.32
N GLN A 235 6.21 -8.21 -19.05
CA GLN A 235 5.30 -7.49 -18.15
C GLN A 235 5.38 -5.98 -18.39
N ARG A 236 6.57 -5.45 -18.68
CA ARG A 236 6.73 -4.04 -19.09
C ARG A 236 5.94 -3.73 -20.35
N ASP A 237 6.00 -4.61 -21.33
CA ASP A 237 5.38 -4.41 -22.64
C ASP A 237 3.85 -4.28 -22.54
N LYS A 238 3.23 -4.78 -21.46
CA LYS A 238 1.80 -4.60 -21.18
C LYS A 238 1.44 -3.18 -20.73
N LEU A 239 2.39 -2.44 -20.16
CA LEU A 239 2.14 -1.18 -19.47
C LEU A 239 2.82 0.00 -20.16
N LEU A 240 4.03 -0.17 -20.70
CA LEU A 240 4.79 0.87 -21.38
C LEU A 240 4.02 1.62 -22.49
N PRO A 241 3.20 0.96 -23.35
CA PRO A 241 2.44 1.67 -24.39
C PRO A 241 1.45 2.70 -23.85
N TYR A 242 1.08 2.59 -22.57
CA TYR A 242 0.09 3.46 -21.94
C TYR A 242 0.72 4.47 -20.96
N ILE A 243 2.03 4.36 -20.73
CA ILE A 243 2.77 5.33 -19.93
C ILE A 243 3.06 6.55 -20.80
N SER A 244 2.84 7.74 -20.24
CA SER A 244 3.05 8.99 -20.93
C SER A 244 4.53 9.19 -21.28
N ASP A 245 4.80 9.78 -22.44
CA ASP A 245 6.18 10.03 -22.91
C ASP A 245 7.05 10.75 -21.86
N ARG A 246 6.43 11.67 -21.10
CA ARG A 246 7.11 12.43 -20.03
C ARG A 246 7.56 11.55 -18.86
N ASN A 247 6.86 10.45 -18.60
CA ASN A 247 7.13 9.53 -17.48
C ASN A 247 7.89 8.28 -17.91
N HIS A 248 7.98 8.01 -19.22
CA HIS A 248 8.68 6.86 -19.79
C HIS A 248 10.14 6.76 -19.32
N THR A 249 10.92 7.82 -19.51
CA THR A 249 12.34 7.86 -19.12
C THR A 249 12.55 7.62 -17.62
N SER A 250 11.68 8.19 -16.78
CA SER A 250 11.74 8.01 -15.32
C SER A 250 11.46 6.56 -14.92
N LEU A 251 10.44 5.95 -15.54
CA LEU A 251 10.11 4.54 -15.30
C LEU A 251 11.24 3.62 -15.77
N GLU A 252 11.78 3.84 -16.97
CA GLU A 252 12.90 3.05 -17.49
C GLU A 252 14.15 3.13 -16.59
N ALA A 253 14.50 4.34 -16.12
CA ALA A 253 15.63 4.52 -15.21
C ALA A 253 15.44 3.74 -13.90
N ARG A 254 14.22 3.74 -13.35
CA ARG A 254 13.87 2.97 -12.15
C ARG A 254 13.97 1.46 -12.39
N LEU A 255 13.48 1.00 -13.54
CA LEU A 255 13.54 -0.40 -13.95
C LEU A 255 14.98 -0.88 -14.16
N ALA A 256 15.83 -0.07 -14.82
CA ALA A 256 17.25 -0.38 -15.04
C ALA A 256 18.03 -0.49 -13.72
N GLY A 257 17.67 0.32 -12.73
CA GLY A 257 18.27 0.29 -11.39
C GLY A 257 17.69 -0.80 -10.46
N PHE A 258 16.56 -1.41 -10.81
CA PHE A 258 15.87 -2.34 -9.94
C PHE A 258 16.55 -3.72 -9.93
N LYS A 259 16.86 -4.21 -8.72
CA LYS A 259 17.36 -5.56 -8.51
C LYS A 259 16.45 -6.28 -7.53
N ARG A 260 15.73 -7.30 -8.01
CA ARG A 260 14.94 -8.18 -7.13
C ARG A 260 15.89 -8.92 -6.19
N ARG A 261 15.80 -8.66 -4.89
CA ARG A 261 16.45 -9.53 -3.90
C ARG A 261 15.74 -10.87 -3.96
N ARG A 262 16.48 -11.95 -4.24
CA ARG A 262 15.95 -13.30 -4.06
C ARG A 262 15.61 -13.45 -2.59
N MET A 263 14.33 -13.70 -2.29
CA MET A 263 14.00 -14.25 -0.99
C MET A 263 14.62 -15.65 -0.98
N SER A 264 15.66 -15.84 -0.18
CA SER A 264 16.13 -17.18 0.12
C SER A 264 14.96 -17.91 0.77
N VAL A 265 14.30 -18.78 0.00
CA VAL A 265 13.37 -19.75 0.57
C VAL A 265 14.21 -20.56 1.55
N LEU A 266 13.92 -20.43 2.83
CA LEU A 266 14.49 -21.28 3.86
C LEU A 266 13.84 -22.66 3.70
N GLU A 267 14.23 -23.39 2.66
CA GLU A 267 14.03 -24.84 2.60
C GLU A 267 14.87 -25.44 3.72
N GLY A 268 14.23 -25.87 4.80
CA GLY A 268 14.96 -26.60 5.84
C GLY A 268 14.34 -26.65 7.22
N LEU A 269 13.03 -26.81 7.37
CA LEU A 269 12.44 -27.31 8.62
C LEU A 269 11.21 -28.18 8.31
N GLY A 270 11.45 -29.46 8.02
CA GLY A 270 10.38 -30.43 7.80
C GLY A 270 10.89 -31.80 7.35
N GLY A 271 11.49 -32.55 8.27
CA GLY A 271 11.98 -33.90 7.98
C GLY A 271 12.40 -34.69 9.22
N GLY A 272 11.59 -34.64 10.29
CA GLY A 272 11.69 -35.61 11.39
C GLY A 272 10.91 -36.87 11.04
N GLY A 273 11.60 -38.00 10.90
CA GLY A 273 11.01 -39.28 10.48
C GLY A 273 11.99 -40.46 10.55
N ILE A 274 12.28 -40.84 11.80
CA ILE A 274 12.91 -42.03 12.39
C ILE A 274 12.98 -43.34 11.54
N ASN A 275 14.14 -44.02 11.69
CA ASN A 275 14.45 -45.47 11.71
C ASN A 275 15.03 -46.19 10.48
N GLY A 276 16.29 -46.67 10.67
CA GLY A 276 16.70 -48.03 10.31
C GLY A 276 18.10 -48.20 9.71
N GLY A 277 19.05 -48.75 10.48
CA GLY A 277 20.07 -49.65 9.90
C GLY A 277 21.57 -49.26 9.92
N ALA A 278 22.19 -49.41 11.10
CA ALA A 278 23.48 -50.06 11.38
C ALA A 278 24.75 -49.93 10.49
N MET A 279 25.85 -49.74 11.24
CA MET A 279 27.24 -50.21 11.07
C MET A 279 28.26 -49.39 10.28
N GLY A 280 29.37 -49.08 10.96
CA GLY A 280 30.64 -48.68 10.35
C GLY A 280 31.43 -47.71 11.22
N GLY A 281 32.04 -48.19 12.30
CA GLY A 281 32.85 -47.36 13.18
C GLY A 281 34.14 -46.88 12.52
N GLN A 282 34.63 -45.71 12.95
CA GLN A 282 36.06 -45.53 13.20
C GLN A 282 36.31 -44.38 14.18
N LYS A 283 37.37 -44.60 14.94
CA LYS A 283 37.78 -44.02 16.20
C LYS A 283 38.87 -42.98 15.90
N LYS A 284 38.72 -41.72 16.33
CA LYS A 284 39.82 -40.79 16.64
C LYS A 284 39.20 -39.51 17.21
N GLU A 285 39.31 -39.22 18.51
CA GLU A 285 40.47 -38.87 19.34
C GLU A 285 40.34 -37.40 19.73
N ARG A 286 40.40 -37.21 21.04
CA ARG A 286 40.11 -36.00 21.80
C ARG A 286 41.10 -34.87 21.48
N ARG A 287 40.65 -33.62 21.54
CA ARG A 287 41.34 -32.60 22.34
C ARG A 287 40.36 -31.57 22.90
N SER A 288 40.50 -31.42 24.20
CA SER A 288 39.82 -30.57 25.18
C SER A 288 40.12 -29.09 25.01
N GLY A 289 39.16 -28.25 25.39
CA GLY A 289 39.36 -26.81 25.56
C GLY A 289 38.08 -26.08 25.96
N SER A 290 37.56 -26.38 27.15
CA SER A 290 36.60 -25.53 27.85
C SER A 290 37.27 -24.24 28.34
N ILE A 291 36.56 -23.11 28.36
CA ILE A 291 36.41 -22.20 29.53
C ILE A 291 35.53 -20.98 29.14
N SER A 292 34.39 -20.92 29.82
CA SER A 292 33.72 -19.78 30.47
C SER A 292 33.51 -18.43 29.77
N GLN A 293 32.22 -18.05 29.63
CA GLN A 293 31.76 -16.65 29.70
C GLN A 293 31.80 -16.14 31.16
N PRO A 294 31.74 -14.82 31.43
CA PRO A 294 30.43 -14.12 31.52
C PRO A 294 30.39 -12.62 31.08
N LEU A 295 29.20 -12.18 30.64
CA LEU A 295 28.44 -10.94 31.01
C LEU A 295 29.24 -9.74 31.59
N LYS A 296 29.16 -8.48 31.11
CA LYS A 296 27.99 -7.56 31.01
C LYS A 296 28.45 -6.18 30.41
N PRO A 297 27.53 -5.25 30.09
CA PRO A 297 27.78 -4.03 29.32
C PRO A 297 28.05 -2.78 30.18
N ASP A 298 28.84 -1.84 29.66
CA ASP A 298 28.97 -0.48 30.19
C ASP A 298 28.10 0.50 29.38
N PHE A 299 26.99 0.94 29.99
CA PHE A 299 26.22 2.11 29.58
C PHE A 299 26.53 3.25 30.57
N LYS A 300 27.12 4.33 30.09
CA LYS A 300 27.16 5.63 30.77
C LYS A 300 26.66 6.69 29.79
N TYR A 301 25.51 7.30 30.06
CA TYR A 301 25.29 8.69 29.68
C TYR A 301 24.58 9.44 30.79
N ARG A 302 25.12 10.61 31.07
CA ARG A 302 24.81 11.51 32.18
C ARG A 302 23.47 12.22 31.99
N SER A 303 22.81 12.38 33.13
CA SER A 303 21.80 13.36 33.46
C SER A 303 22.26 14.81 33.22
N GLY A 304 21.30 15.64 32.78
CA GLY A 304 21.10 16.97 33.34
C GLY A 304 21.31 18.13 32.38
N TYR A 305 20.22 18.79 31.98
CA TYR A 305 20.06 20.24 32.09
C TYR A 305 18.57 20.57 32.18
N GLN A 306 18.17 21.08 33.35
CA GLN A 306 17.02 21.96 33.52
C GLN A 306 17.51 23.39 33.27
N SER A 307 16.77 24.14 32.45
CA SER A 307 16.47 25.58 32.56
C SER A 307 15.46 25.88 31.46
#